data_AF-A0A7Y1SIE3-F1
#
_entry.id   AF-A0A7Y1SIE3-F1
#
_cell.length_a   1.000
_cell.length_b   1.000
_cell.length_c   1.000
_cell.angle_alpha   90.00
_cell.angle_beta   90.00
_cell.angle_gamma   90.00
#
_symmetry.space_group_name_H-M   'P 1'
#
loop_
_entity.id
_entity.type
_entity.pdbx_description
1 polymer ?
#
loop_
_entity_poly.entity_id
_entity_poly.type
_entity_poly.pdbx_seq_one_letter_code
_entity_poly.pdbx_strand_id
1 'polypeptide(L)'
;MSIDVLLNASPAIQMHTAAAFTALGLGIAMFVRKKGTRSHKMIGRIFVVFMLLTAISALFIRQLNDGQFSWIHLFVPLSFYAIAELFFYIRKGNIKKHEKAVKGLFFGALLIPGFLSFLPGRTMWHVFFG
;
A
#
# COMPACT_ATOMS: atom_id res chain seq x y z
N MET A 1 22.53 0.62 6.38
CA MET A 1 21.20 1.17 6.08
C MET A 1 21.34 2.67 6.03
N SER A 2 21.11 3.25 4.86
CA SER A 2 21.38 4.66 4.56
C SER A 2 20.08 5.45 4.64
N ILE A 3 19.58 5.67 5.87
CA ILE A 3 18.28 6.31 6.12
C ILE A 3 18.23 7.76 5.59
N ASP A 4 19.38 8.41 5.48
CA ASP A 4 19.54 9.75 4.91
C ASP A 4 18.98 9.84 3.48
N VAL A 5 18.99 8.75 2.72
CA VAL A 5 18.38 8.67 1.39
C VAL A 5 16.87 8.95 1.47
N LEU A 6 16.17 8.43 2.49
CA LEU A 6 14.75 8.70 2.69
C LEU A 6 14.51 10.10 3.28
N LEU A 7 15.35 10.54 4.21
CA LEU A 7 15.21 11.86 4.84
C LEU A 7 15.39 13.01 3.83
N ASN A 8 16.23 12.81 2.81
CA ASN A 8 16.45 13.77 1.73
C ASN A 8 15.54 13.54 0.50
N ALA A 9 14.71 12.50 0.50
CA ALA A 9 13.77 12.25 -0.59
C ALA A 9 12.61 13.27 -0.58
N SER A 10 11.86 13.34 -1.68
CA SER A 10 10.70 14.24 -1.77
C SER A 10 9.66 13.92 -0.68
N PRO A 11 8.88 14.91 -0.21
CA PRO A 11 7.84 14.68 0.80
C PRO A 11 6.83 13.58 0.41
N ALA A 12 6.56 13.44 -0.88
CA ALA A 12 5.71 12.37 -1.41
C ALA A 12 6.30 10.97 -1.16
N ILE A 13 7.61 10.78 -1.37
CA ILE A 13 8.28 9.51 -1.09
C ILE A 13 8.27 9.21 0.40
N GLN A 14 8.58 10.19 1.25
CA GLN A 14 8.57 10.02 2.71
C GLN A 14 7.18 9.59 3.21
N MET A 15 6.14 10.32 2.79
CA MET A 15 4.75 10.00 3.14
C MET A 15 4.32 8.63 2.61
N HIS A 16 4.65 8.32 1.35
CA HIS A 16 4.33 7.03 0.74
C HIS A 16 4.98 5.88 1.50
N THR A 17 6.28 5.96 1.76
CA THR A 17 7.03 4.91 2.46
C THR A 17 6.48 4.73 3.88
N ALA A 18 6.29 5.81 4.64
CA ALA A 18 5.73 5.74 5.99
C ALA A 18 4.32 5.13 6.00
N ALA A 19 3.46 5.53 5.07
CA ALA A 19 2.11 5.01 4.95
C ALA A 19 2.09 3.53 4.53
N ALA A 20 2.94 3.13 3.59
CA ALA A 20 3.04 1.75 3.09
C ALA A 20 3.53 0.80 4.19
N PHE A 21 4.57 1.16 4.95
CA PHE A 21 5.04 0.34 6.07
C PHE A 21 4.02 0.26 7.20
N THR A 22 3.29 1.34 7.49
CA THR A 22 2.20 1.31 8.46
C THR A 22 1.05 0.41 7.99
N ALA A 23 0.66 0.51 6.72
CA ALA A 23 -0.34 -0.36 6.09
C ALA A 23 0.11 -1.83 6.13
N LEU A 24 1.40 -2.11 5.90
CA LEU A 24 1.95 -3.46 5.97
C LEU A 24 1.78 -4.05 7.37
N GLY A 25 2.19 -3.31 8.41
CA GLY A 25 2.03 -3.74 9.80
C GLY A 25 0.56 -3.96 10.18
N LEU A 26 -0.32 -3.03 9.82
CA LEU A 26 -1.77 -3.15 10.07
C LEU A 26 -2.40 -4.32 9.31
N GLY A 27 -1.98 -4.55 8.06
CA GLY A 27 -2.47 -5.67 7.26
C GLY A 27 -2.08 -7.02 7.85
N ILE A 28 -0.82 -7.17 8.28
CA ILE A 28 -0.36 -8.37 9.00
C ILE A 28 -1.18 -8.54 10.30
N ALA A 29 -1.30 -7.49 11.10
CA ALA A 29 -2.08 -7.50 12.34
C ALA A 29 -3.57 -7.84 12.10
N MET A 30 -4.14 -7.42 10.96
CA MET A 30 -5.51 -7.74 10.56
C MET A 30 -5.69 -9.22 10.21
N PHE A 31 -4.71 -9.84 9.54
CA PHE A 31 -4.77 -11.24 9.12
C PHE A 31 -4.62 -12.24 10.28
N VAL A 32 -3.83 -11.91 11.30
CA VAL A 32 -3.66 -12.79 12.48
C VAL A 32 -4.83 -12.70 13.47
N ARG A 33 -5.68 -11.68 13.35
CA ARG A 33 -6.83 -11.47 14.24
C ARG A 33 -8.06 -12.24 13.80
N LYS A 34 -8.86 -12.67 14.78
CA LYS A 34 -10.20 -13.24 14.53
C LYS A 34 -11.05 -12.25 13.74
N LYS A 35 -11.44 -12.67 12.53
CA LYS A 35 -12.26 -11.89 11.59
C LYS A 35 -13.61 -11.54 12.20
N GLY A 36 -14.16 -10.40 11.78
CA GLY A 36 -15.49 -9.93 12.22
C GLY A 36 -15.56 -9.33 13.63
N THR A 37 -14.49 -9.42 14.43
CA THR A 37 -14.41 -8.75 15.75
C THR A 37 -14.33 -7.23 15.63
N ARG A 38 -14.65 -6.51 16.71
CA ARG A 38 -14.47 -5.04 16.77
C ARG A 38 -13.02 -4.64 16.45
N SER A 39 -12.04 -5.39 16.96
CA SER A 39 -10.62 -5.15 16.69
C SER A 39 -10.25 -5.33 15.22
N HIS A 40 -10.73 -6.40 14.57
CA HIS A 40 -10.52 -6.63 13.14
C HIS A 40 -11.12 -5.50 12.29
N LYS A 41 -12.35 -5.07 12.60
CA LYS A 41 -13.01 -3.97 11.90
C LYS A 41 -12.26 -2.64 12.06
N MET A 42 -11.77 -2.34 13.26
CA MET A 42 -11.01 -1.11 13.52
C MET A 42 -9.69 -1.11 12.73
N ILE A 43 -8.90 -2.17 12.86
CA ILE A 43 -7.61 -2.28 12.16
C ILE A 43 -7.81 -2.26 10.64
N GLY A 44 -8.83 -2.96 10.13
CA GLY A 44 -9.15 -2.94 8.70
C GLY A 44 -9.51 -1.55 8.17
N ARG A 45 -10.21 -0.72 8.96
CA ARG A 45 -10.51 0.68 8.59
C ARG A 45 -9.23 1.53 8.55
N ILE A 46 -8.39 1.42 9.58
CA ILE A 46 -7.13 2.16 9.65
C ILE A 46 -6.19 1.72 8.51
N PHE A 47 -6.11 0.41 8.23
CA PHE A 47 -5.38 -0.14 7.09
C PHE A 47 -5.84 0.49 5.77
N VAL A 48 -7.15 0.59 5.52
CA VAL A 48 -7.68 1.22 4.30
C VAL A 48 -7.30 2.70 4.22
N VAL A 49 -7.32 3.44 5.33
CA VAL A 49 -6.86 4.84 5.35
C VAL A 49 -5.39 4.94 4.93
N PHE A 50 -4.51 4.10 5.48
CA PHE A 50 -3.09 4.10 5.08
C PHE A 50 -2.87 3.61 3.65
N MET A 51 -3.69 2.67 3.14
CA MET A 51 -3.66 2.29 1.73
C MET A 51 -4.07 3.44 0.81
N LEU A 52 -5.06 4.26 1.20
CA LEU A 52 -5.43 5.47 0.45
C LEU A 52 -4.28 6.49 0.46
N LEU A 53 -3.66 6.76 1.60
CA LEU A 53 -2.50 7.64 1.69
C LEU A 53 -1.35 7.15 0.81
N THR A 54 -1.08 5.84 0.83
CA THR A 54 -0.06 5.19 0.00
C THR A 54 -0.38 5.38 -1.49
N ALA A 55 -1.61 5.11 -1.92
CA ALA A 55 -2.03 5.23 -3.32
C ALA A 55 -2.03 6.69 -3.82
N ILE A 56 -2.48 7.64 -2.99
CA ILE A 56 -2.52 9.07 -3.34
C ILE A 56 -1.10 9.62 -3.45
N SER A 57 -0.25 9.37 -2.47
CA SER A 57 1.16 9.82 -2.50
C SER A 57 1.94 9.22 -3.68
N ALA A 58 1.62 7.99 -4.09
CA ALA A 58 2.23 7.35 -5.25
C ALA A 58 2.04 8.13 -6.57
N LEU A 59 0.94 8.88 -6.73
CA LEU A 59 0.69 9.71 -7.92
C LEU A 59 1.76 10.79 -8.15
N PHE A 60 2.49 11.15 -7.10
CA PHE A 60 3.54 12.16 -7.11
C PHE A 60 4.96 11.55 -7.22
N ILE A 61 5.09 10.22 -7.28
CA ILE A 61 6.39 9.52 -7.35
C ILE A 61 6.68 9.09 -8.79
N ARG A 62 7.37 9.96 -9.54
CA ARG A 62 7.53 9.80 -11.01
C ARG A 62 8.98 9.61 -11.50
N GLN A 63 9.80 8.98 -10.66
CA GLN A 63 11.24 8.80 -10.92
C GLN A 63 11.57 7.79 -12.05
N LEU A 64 10.61 6.97 -12.49
CA LEU A 64 10.86 5.88 -13.45
C LEU A 64 10.66 6.22 -14.92
N ASN A 65 10.06 7.36 -15.23
CA ASN A 65 9.69 7.72 -16.59
C ASN A 65 9.84 9.23 -16.80
N ASP A 66 11.00 9.79 -16.44
CA ASP A 66 11.35 11.20 -16.63
C ASP A 66 10.29 12.20 -16.15
N GLY A 67 9.73 11.95 -14.96
CA GLY A 67 8.68 12.79 -14.38
C GLY A 67 7.26 12.51 -14.89
N GLN A 68 7.07 11.54 -15.79
CA GLN A 68 5.78 11.03 -16.26
C GLN A 68 5.32 9.80 -15.46
N PHE A 69 4.07 9.40 -15.70
CA PHE A 69 3.57 8.13 -15.16
C PHE A 69 4.28 6.95 -15.81
N SER A 70 4.67 5.99 -14.97
CA SER A 70 5.25 4.71 -15.38
C SER A 70 4.26 3.57 -15.15
N TRP A 71 4.55 2.38 -15.69
CA TRP A 71 3.68 1.20 -15.55
C TRP A 71 3.35 0.82 -14.10
N ILE A 72 4.23 1.13 -13.13
CA ILE A 72 3.92 0.90 -11.70
C ILE A 72 2.77 1.77 -11.19
N HIS A 73 2.43 2.87 -11.86
CA HIS A 73 1.29 3.70 -11.48
C HIS A 73 -0.05 2.99 -11.72
N LEU A 74 -0.06 1.87 -12.48
CA LEU A 74 -1.24 1.02 -12.60
C LEU A 74 -1.70 0.45 -11.25
N PHE A 75 -0.80 0.31 -10.27
CA PHE A 75 -1.19 -0.11 -8.91
C PHE A 75 -2.08 0.91 -8.19
N VAL A 76 -2.07 2.18 -8.60
CA VAL A 76 -2.89 3.23 -8.00
C VAL A 76 -4.39 3.03 -8.29
N PRO A 77 -4.87 3.00 -9.54
CA PRO A 77 -6.27 2.71 -9.83
C PRO A 77 -6.70 1.31 -9.35
N LEU A 78 -5.80 0.32 -9.39
CA LEU A 78 -6.07 -1.01 -8.83
C LEU A 78 -6.32 -0.96 -7.31
N SER A 79 -5.57 -0.15 -6.57
CA SER A 79 -5.78 0.08 -5.14
C SER A 79 -7.15 0.69 -4.88
N PHE A 80 -7.50 1.76 -5.59
CA PHE A 80 -8.80 2.41 -5.46
C PHE A 80 -9.96 1.47 -5.81
N TYR A 81 -9.80 0.69 -6.87
CA TYR A 81 -10.78 -0.32 -7.27
C TYR A 81 -10.98 -1.38 -6.18
N ALA A 82 -9.90 -1.96 -5.64
CA ALA A 82 -9.99 -2.96 -4.57
C ALA A 82 -10.61 -2.38 -3.28
N ILE A 83 -10.33 -1.11 -2.96
CA ILE A 83 -10.96 -0.40 -1.84
C ILE A 83 -12.46 -0.19 -2.08
N ALA A 84 -12.88 0.21 -3.28
CA ALA A 84 -14.30 0.30 -3.61
C ALA A 84 -14.98 -1.09 -3.50
N GLU A 85 -14.34 -2.13 -4.03
CA GLU A 85 -14.82 -3.50 -4.06
C GLU A 85 -14.99 -4.08 -2.64
N LEU A 86 -14.00 -3.93 -1.75
CA LEU A 86 -14.09 -4.44 -0.37
C LEU A 86 -15.24 -3.78 0.40
N PHE A 87 -15.48 -2.49 0.15
CA PHE A 87 -16.55 -1.72 0.78
C PHE A 87 -17.93 -2.04 0.22
N PHE A 88 -18.02 -2.35 -1.06
CA PHE A 88 -19.25 -2.80 -1.70
C PHE A 88 -19.69 -4.16 -1.17
N TYR A 89 -18.77 -5.13 -1.12
CA TYR A 89 -19.11 -6.49 -0.70
C TYR A 89 -19.38 -6.64 0.79
N ILE A 90 -18.70 -5.87 1.65
CA ILE A 90 -19.03 -5.89 3.09
C ILE A 90 -20.43 -5.35 3.36
N ARG A 91 -20.87 -4.32 2.62
CA ARG A 91 -22.24 -3.77 2.71
C ARG A 91 -23.30 -4.76 2.22
N LYS A 92 -22.98 -5.57 1.22
CA LYS A 92 -23.83 -6.66 0.73
C LYS A 92 -23.79 -7.92 1.60
N GLY A 93 -23.05 -7.93 2.70
CA GLY A 93 -22.84 -9.12 3.53
C GLY A 93 -22.04 -10.24 2.83
N ASN A 94 -21.44 -9.97 1.67
CA ASN A 94 -20.66 -10.97 0.92
C ASN A 94 -19.22 -11.04 1.45
N ILE A 95 -19.04 -11.80 2.53
CA ILE A 95 -17.76 -11.92 3.22
C ILE A 95 -16.69 -12.54 2.33
N LYS A 96 -17.02 -13.56 1.54
CA LYS A 96 -16.07 -14.23 0.64
C LYS A 96 -15.44 -13.25 -0.35
N LYS A 97 -16.25 -12.38 -0.96
CA LYS A 97 -15.74 -11.39 -1.91
C LYS A 97 -15.05 -10.21 -1.23
N HIS A 98 -15.52 -9.78 -0.06
CA HIS A 98 -14.81 -8.81 0.77
C HIS A 98 -13.39 -9.30 1.11
N GLU A 99 -13.23 -10.55 1.55
CA GLU A 99 -11.93 -11.13 1.84
C GLU A 99 -11.03 -11.21 0.60
N LYS A 100 -11.59 -11.57 -0.56
CA LYS A 100 -10.84 -11.60 -1.82
C LYS A 100 -10.31 -10.21 -2.19
N ALA A 101 -11.15 -9.17 -2.07
CA ALA A 101 -10.76 -7.80 -2.34
C ALA A 101 -9.68 -7.30 -1.37
N VAL A 102 -9.81 -7.60 -0.07
CA VAL A 102 -8.79 -7.27 0.95
C VAL A 102 -7.46 -7.98 0.66
N LYS A 103 -7.48 -9.26 0.29
CA LYS A 103 -6.27 -9.99 -0.13
C LYS A 103 -5.66 -9.39 -1.39
N GLY A 104 -6.47 -9.03 -2.38
CA GLY A 104 -6.01 -8.34 -3.60
C GLY A 104 -5.32 -7.01 -3.29
N LEU A 105 -5.91 -6.21 -2.41
CA LEU A 105 -5.34 -4.94 -1.96
C LEU A 105 -4.00 -5.15 -1.22
N PHE A 106 -3.91 -6.14 -0.32
CA PHE A 106 -2.68 -6.40 0.43
C PHE A 106 -1.58 -7.07 -0.41
N PHE A 107 -1.85 -8.23 -0.99
CA PHE A 107 -0.83 -8.97 -1.73
C PHE A 107 -0.52 -8.34 -3.08
N GLY A 108 -1.55 -7.85 -3.80
CA GLY A 108 -1.38 -7.29 -5.13
C GLY A 108 -0.93 -5.83 -5.10
N ALA A 109 -1.64 -4.99 -4.36
CA ALA A 109 -1.45 -3.53 -4.43
C ALA A 109 -0.55 -2.93 -3.34
N LEU A 110 -0.14 -3.72 -2.34
CA LEU A 110 0.87 -3.32 -1.34
C LEU A 110 2.17 -4.10 -1.51
N LEU A 111 2.13 -5.44 -1.48
CA LEU A 111 3.37 -6.24 -1.49
C LEU A 111 4.10 -6.20 -2.83
N ILE A 112 3.43 -6.43 -3.97
CA ILE A 112 4.09 -6.41 -5.29
C ILE A 112 4.81 -5.07 -5.55
N PRO A 113 4.15 -3.90 -5.50
CA PRO A 113 4.84 -2.62 -5.68
C PRO A 113 5.87 -2.36 -4.57
N GLY A 114 5.62 -2.84 -3.35
CA GLY A 114 6.60 -2.86 -2.27
C GLY A 114 7.89 -3.54 -2.69
N PHE A 115 7.84 -4.78 -3.19
CA PHE A 115 9.01 -5.50 -3.70
C PHE A 115 9.67 -4.77 -4.88
N LEU A 116 8.90 -4.22 -5.81
CA LEU A 116 9.42 -3.43 -6.93
C LEU A 116 10.16 -2.15 -6.52
N SER A 117 9.92 -1.65 -5.30
CA SER A 117 10.66 -0.52 -4.74
C SER A 117 12.08 -0.87 -4.31
N PHE A 118 12.38 -2.16 -4.09
CA PHE A 118 13.70 -2.69 -3.73
C PHE A 118 14.53 -3.17 -4.92
N LEU A 119 14.07 -2.97 -6.16
CA LEU A 119 14.89 -3.29 -7.34
C LEU A 119 16.10 -2.32 -7.43
N PRO A 120 17.23 -2.74 -8.03
CA PRO A 120 18.40 -1.89 -8.21
C PRO A 120 18.08 -0.53 -8.84
N GLY A 121 18.68 0.54 -8.30
CA GLY A 121 18.46 1.92 -8.76
C GLY A 121 17.21 2.60 -8.22
N ARG A 122 16.47 1.95 -7.31
CA ARG A 122 15.27 2.49 -6.66
C ARG A 122 15.59 2.99 -5.25
N THR A 123 14.77 3.90 -4.72
CA THR A 123 15.02 4.52 -3.41
C THR A 123 15.24 3.48 -2.29
N MET A 124 14.41 2.43 -2.20
CA MET A 124 14.57 1.42 -1.13
C MET A 124 15.80 0.53 -1.33
N TRP A 125 16.26 0.34 -2.58
CA TRP A 125 17.54 -0.34 -2.82
C TRP A 125 18.70 0.43 -2.18
N HIS A 126 18.78 1.75 -2.40
CA HIS A 126 19.84 2.58 -1.82
C HIS A 126 19.76 2.65 -0.29
N VAL A 127 18.57 2.59 0.30
CA VAL A 127 18.42 2.57 1.76
C VAL A 127 18.99 1.28 2.37
N PHE A 128 18.78 0.12 1.74
CA PHE A 128 19.11 -1.18 2.34
C PHE A 128 20.43 -1.79 1.86
N PHE A 129 20.78 -1.57 0.59
CA PHE A 129 21.91 -2.20 -0.09
C PHE A 129 22.96 -1.20 -0.60
N GLY A 130 22.70 0.10 -0.43
CA GLY A 130 23.59 1.20 -0.81
C GLY A 130 24.35 1.79 0.36
#